data_AF-A0A8K0JVM9-F1
#
_entry.id   AF-A0A8K0JVM9-F1
#
_cell.length_a   1.000
_cell.length_b   1.000
_cell.length_c   1.000
_cell.angle_alpha   90.00
_cell.angle_beta   90.00
_cell.angle_gamma   90.00
#
_symmetry.space_group_name_H-M   'P 1'
#
loop_
_entity.id
_entity.type
_entity.pdbx_description
1 polymer ?
#
loop_
_entity_poly.entity_id
_entity_poly.type
_entity_poly.pdbx_seq_one_letter_code
_entity_poly.pdbx_strand_id
1 'polypeptide(L)' 'MSTHIKLMRLWWAGHVEQMPETRVAKKVFLENMGGKRLVGKPTARWEDNVITDTRDLLGIRTWRGQSRD' A
#
# COMPACT_ATOMS: atom_id res chain seq x y z
N MET A 1 -7.34 -2.31 15.11
CA MET A 1 -7.55 -1.20 14.14
C MET A 1 -8.92 -1.40 13.52
N SER A 2 -9.75 -0.35 13.39
CA SER A 2 -11.12 -0.48 12.86
C SER A 2 -11.12 -1.01 11.40
N THR A 3 -12.08 -1.86 11.06
CA THR A 3 -12.27 -2.39 9.69
C THR A 3 -12.44 -1.27 8.67
N HIS A 4 -13.11 -0.17 9.05
CA HIS A 4 -13.26 1.01 8.22
C HIS A 4 -11.90 1.62 7.80
N ILE A 5 -10.94 1.71 8.73
CA ILE A 5 -9.61 2.27 8.46
C ILE A 5 -8.84 1.37 7.49
N LYS A 6 -8.95 0.04 7.65
CA LYS A 6 -8.33 -0.92 6.74
C LYS A 6 -8.91 -0.78 5.33
N LEU A 7 -10.23 -0.67 5.20
CA LEU A 7 -10.90 -0.46 3.90
C LEU A 7 -10.47 0.84 3.22
N MET A 8 -10.37 1.95 3.96
CA MET A 8 -9.88 3.22 3.41
C MET A 8 -8.43 3.13 2.91
N ARG A 9 -7.58 2.38 3.62
CA ARG A 9 -6.20 2.13 3.20
C ARG A 9 -6.15 1.33 1.89
N LEU A 10 -6.94 0.26 1.79
CA LEU A 10 -7.04 -0.54 0.58
C LEU A 10 -7.57 0.26 -0.60
N TRP A 11 -8.58 1.09 -0.37
CA TRP A 11 -9.15 1.96 -1.40
C TRP A 11 -8.11 2.94 -1.95
N TRP A 12 -7.37 3.61 -1.06
CA TRP A 12 -6.31 4.53 -1.48
C TRP A 12 -5.17 3.80 -2.21
N ALA A 13 -4.80 2.60 -1.75
CA ALA A 13 -3.79 1.76 -2.42
C ALA A 13 -4.19 1.43 -3.87
N GLY A 14 -5.43 0.97 -4.06
CA GLY A 14 -5.98 0.68 -5.38
C GLY A 14 -6.05 1.93 -6.25
N HIS A 15 -6.50 3.06 -5.68
CA HIS A 15 -6.55 4.33 -6.39
C HIS A 15 -5.18 4.78 -6.91
N VAL A 16 -4.13 4.70 -6.08
CA VAL A 16 -2.75 5.05 -6.49
C VAL A 16 -2.21 4.11 -7.56
N GLU A 17 -2.51 2.81 -7.48
CA GLU A 17 -2.09 1.82 -8.47
C GLU A 17 -2.76 2.05 -9.84
N GLN A 18 -4.00 2.54 -9.85
CA GLN A 18 -4.75 2.91 -11.06
C GLN A 18 -4.39 4.29 -11.63
N MET A 19 -3.69 5.14 -10.88
CA MET A 19 -3.25 6.43 -11.42
C MET A 19 -2.28 6.26 -12.60
N PRO A 20 -2.22 7.23 -13.53
CA PRO A 20 -1.17 7.26 -14.54
C PRO A 20 0.19 7.54 -13.88
N GLU A 21 1.26 6.95 -14.43
CA GLU A 21 2.65 7.09 -13.95
C GLU A 21 3.16 8.54 -13.92
N THR A 22 2.48 9.46 -14.61
CA THR A 22 2.81 10.89 -14.58
C THR A 22 2.48 11.55 -13.24
N ARG A 23 1.57 10.97 -12.45
CA ARG A 23 1.13 11.52 -11.16
C ARG A 23 2.22 11.37 -10.11
N VAL A 24 2.48 12.47 -9.38
CA VAL A 24 3.46 12.53 -8.30
C VAL A 24 3.20 11.46 -7.24
N ALA A 25 1.93 11.22 -6.86
CA ALA A 25 1.59 10.20 -5.88
C ALA A 25 2.05 8.80 -6.30
N LYS A 26 1.86 8.44 -7.58
CA LYS A 26 2.30 7.14 -8.09
C LYS A 26 3.82 7.04 -8.18
N LYS A 27 4.49 8.11 -8.64
CA LYS A 27 5.96 8.18 -8.65
C LYS A 27 6.54 8.01 -7.26
N VAL A 28 6.09 8.79 -6.28
CA VAL A 28 6.55 8.70 -4.88
C VAL A 28 6.28 7.32 -4.27
N PHE A 29 5.17 6.69 -4.66
CA PHE A 29 4.81 5.37 -4.16
C PHE A 29 5.67 4.25 -4.77
N LEU A 30 6.02 4.35 -6.06
CA LEU A 30 6.88 3.38 -6.74
C LEU A 30 8.37 3.62 -6.52
N GLU A 31 8.76 4.87 -6.29
CA GLU A 31 10.15 5.24 -6.05
C GLU A 31 10.63 4.63 -4.73
N ASN A 32 11.72 3.87 -4.82
CA ASN A 32 12.42 3.39 -3.65
C ASN A 32 13.19 4.56 -3.03
N MET A 33 12.53 5.34 -2.19
CA MET A 33 13.15 6.44 -1.45
C MET A 33 14.30 5.89 -0.60
N GLY A 34 15.52 6.11 -1.08
CA GLY A 34 16.75 5.61 -0.46
C GLY A 34 16.99 6.23 0.92
N GLY A 35 17.61 5.45 1.81
CA GLY A 35 17.97 5.90 3.16
C GLY A 35 18.15 4.73 4.13
N LYS A 36 18.89 4.96 5.21
CA LYS A 36 19.04 3.98 6.30
C LYS A 36 17.87 4.13 7.27
N ARG A 37 17.16 3.04 7.56
CA ARG A 37 16.03 3.05 8.49
C ARG A 37 16.50 3.42 9.90
N LEU A 38 15.69 4.23 10.59
CA LEU A 38 15.94 4.57 11.99
C LEU A 38 15.68 3.34 12.86
N VAL A 39 16.64 3.02 13.72
CA VAL A 39 16.54 1.93 14.70
C VAL A 39 15.51 2.33 15.78
N GLY A 40 14.59 1.42 16.13
CA GLY A 40 13.58 1.63 17.17
C GLY A 40 12.19 2.07 16.70
N LYS A 41 12.00 2.40 15.41
CA LYS A 41 10.65 2.62 14.83
C LYS A 41 10.04 1.30 14.34
N PRO A 42 8.69 1.17 14.31
CA PRO A 42 8.02 0.05 13.68
C PRO A 42 8.59 -0.19 12.28
N THR A 43 9.05 -1.41 12.03
CA THR A 43 9.77 -1.78 10.81
C THR A 43 8.87 -1.96 9.60
N ALA A 44 7.55 -2.07 9.83
CA ALA A 44 6.55 -2.30 8.80
C ALA A 44 6.37 -1.06 7.91
N ARG A 45 6.54 -1.26 6.61
CA ARG A 45 6.18 -0.28 5.59
C ARG A 45 4.66 -0.09 5.58
N TRP A 46 4.22 1.06 5.09
CA TRP A 46 2.80 1.26 4.80
C TRP A 46 2.28 0.17 3.84
N GLU A 47 3.08 -0.22 2.84
CA GLU A 47 2.73 -1.32 1.91
C GLU A 47 2.59 -2.68 2.62
N ASP A 48 3.43 -2.97 3.62
CA ASP A 48 3.31 -4.22 4.41
C ASP A 48 1.95 -4.28 5.14
N ASN A 49 1.45 -3.12 5.58
CA ASN A 49 0.11 -3.02 6.17
C ASN A 49 -1.00 -3.22 5.13
N VAL A 50 -0.82 -2.75 3.88
CA VAL A 50 -1.77 -3.02 2.78
C VAL A 50 -1.85 -4.51 2.46
N ILE A 51 -0.70 -5.19 2.41
CA ILE A 51 -0.62 -6.65 2.19
C ILE A 51 -1.31 -7.39 3.34
N THR A 52 -1.09 -6.95 4.58
CA THR A 52 -1.76 -7.54 5.76
C THR A 52 -3.27 -7.33 5.69
N ASP A 53 -3.73 -6.11 5.37
CA ASP A 53 -5.15 -5.79 5.27
C ASP A 53 -5.85 -6.55 4.13
N THR A 54 -5.21 -6.69 2.98
CA THR A 54 -5.75 -7.47 1.84
C THR A 54 -5.82 -8.96 2.17
N ARG A 55 -4.81 -9.50 2.87
CA ARG A 55 -4.83 -10.88 3.34
C ARG A 55 -5.94 -11.11 4.36
N ASP A 56 -6.08 -10.21 5.33
CA ASP A 56 -7.05 -10.33 6.42
C ASP A 56 -8.50 -10.16 5.95
N LEU A 57 -8.76 -9.21 5.04
CA LEU A 57 -10.12 -8.85 4.63
C LEU A 57 -10.60 -9.55 3.37
N LEU A 58 -9.70 -9.82 2.42
CA LEU A 58 -10.06 -10.32 1.09
C LEU A 58 -9.45 -11.69 0.79
N GLY A 59 -8.53 -12.20 1.62
CA GLY A 59 -7.83 -13.47 1.38
C GLY A 59 -6.83 -13.43 0.22
N ILE A 60 -6.50 -12.24 -0.30
CA ILE A 60 -5.64 -12.05 -1.46
C ILE A 60 -4.21 -11.75 -1.01
N ARG A 61 -3.21 -12.39 -1.64
CA ARG A 61 -1.79 -12.14 -1.37
C ARG A 61 -1.16 -11.05 -2.25
N THR A 62 -1.67 -10.86 -3.48
CA THR A 62 -1.10 -9.96 -4.49
C THR A 62 -2.09 -8.86 -4.86
N TRP A 63 -2.15 -7.80 -4.04
CA TRP A 63 -3.15 -6.72 -4.20
C TRP A 63 -2.97 -5.87 -5.47
N ARG A 64 -1.74 -5.68 -5.94
CA ARG A 64 -1.43 -4.88 -7.15
C ARG A 64 -1.98 -5.48 -8.45
N GLY A 65 -2.11 -6.81 -8.52
CA GLY A 65 -2.69 -7.49 -9.68
C GLY A 65 -4.19 -7.22 -9.77
N GLN A 66 -4.89 -7.31 -8.64
CA GLN A 66 -6.34 -7.14 -8.59
C GLN A 66 -6.82 -5.70 -8.75
N SER A 67 -5.98 -4.69 -8.51
CA SER A 67 -6.38 -3.30 -8.71
C SER A 67 -6.42 -2.88 -10.19
N ARG A 68 -5.86 -3.68 -11.10
CA ARG A 68 -5.76 -3.35 -12.53
C ARG A 68 -6.80 -4.06 -13.41
N ASP A 69 -7.54 -5.01 -12.84
CA ASP A 69 -8.62 -5.78 -13.49
C ASP A 69 -9.99 -5.08 -13.34
#